data_AF-A0A522BQ28-F1
#
_entry.id   AF-A0A522BQ28-F1
#
_cell.length_a   1.000
_cell.length_b   1.000
_cell.length_c   1.000
_cell.angle_alpha   90.00
_cell.angle_beta   90.00
_cell.angle_gamma   90.00
#
_symmetry.space_group_name_H-M   'P 1'
#
loop_
_entity.id
_entity.type
_entity.pdbx_description
1 polymer ?
#
loop_
_entity_poly.entity_id
_entity_poly.type
_entity_poly.pdbx_seq_one_letter_code
_entity_poly.pdbx_strand_id
1 'polypeptide(L)'
;MTKSPSQHLRGVIKDLWFVLAPPTVVLVLHILRQLIWPLWIELDMLAHLLGGLTIAWAAGNFYLVLRRRRALSALPRAFYVYYLLSAVALIGVLWEIQEWIVFHTIVTLPPGITDVWTDTISDLTLDLFGGLIWFLIDSRRGKKS
;
A
#
# COMPACT_ATOMS: atom_id res chain seq x y z
N MET A 1 -23.06 28.91 5.47
CA MET A 1 -22.05 29.35 4.47
C MET A 1 -21.46 28.12 3.79
N THR A 2 -21.73 27.94 2.50
CA THR A 2 -21.11 26.88 1.68
C THR A 2 -19.69 27.29 1.32
N LYS A 3 -18.70 26.37 1.44
CA LYS A 3 -17.31 26.63 1.04
C LYS A 3 -17.25 27.00 -0.44
N SER A 4 -16.32 27.86 -0.84
CA SER A 4 -16.11 28.16 -2.25
C SER A 4 -15.63 26.91 -3.01
N PRO A 5 -15.89 26.80 -4.33
CA PRO A 5 -15.40 25.67 -5.13
C PRO A 5 -13.89 25.43 -5.00
N SER A 6 -13.10 26.51 -4.93
CA SER A 6 -11.65 26.43 -4.76
C SER A 6 -11.23 25.90 -3.39
N GLN A 7 -11.95 26.26 -2.32
CA GLN A 7 -11.71 25.72 -0.97
C GLN A 7 -12.07 24.23 -0.88
N HIS A 8 -13.14 23.81 -1.56
CA HIS A 8 -13.51 22.39 -1.63
C HIS A 8 -12.43 21.56 -2.34
N LEU A 9 -11.97 22.01 -3.51
CA LEU A 9 -10.94 21.34 -4.29
C LEU A 9 -9.62 21.20 -3.51
N ARG A 10 -9.14 22.27 -2.87
CA ARG A 10 -7.93 22.20 -2.02
C ARG A 10 -8.06 21.17 -0.90
N GLY A 11 -9.25 21.04 -0.31
CA GLY A 11 -9.51 20.03 0.71
C GLY A 11 -9.41 18.60 0.15
N VAL A 12 -9.97 18.35 -1.04
CA VAL A 12 -9.87 17.04 -1.71
C VAL A 12 -8.41 16.70 -2.01
N ILE A 13 -7.67 17.64 -2.59
CA ILE A 13 -6.25 17.44 -2.92
C ILE A 13 -5.43 17.13 -1.66
N LYS A 14 -5.67 17.85 -0.55
CA LYS A 14 -5.00 17.58 0.72
C LYS A 14 -5.31 16.18 1.27
N ASP A 15 -6.57 15.75 1.21
CA ASP A 15 -6.98 14.41 1.66
C ASP A 15 -6.31 13.32 0.79
N LEU A 16 -6.27 13.50 -0.53
CA LEU A 16 -5.63 12.56 -1.45
C LEU A 16 -4.12 12.48 -1.21
N TRP A 17 -3.44 13.62 -1.07
CA TRP A 17 -2.01 13.63 -0.76
C TRP A 17 -1.70 12.94 0.56
N PHE A 18 -2.50 13.21 1.59
CA PHE A 18 -2.35 12.55 2.88
C PHE A 18 -2.43 11.03 2.73
N VAL A 19 -3.43 10.52 1.99
CA VAL A 19 -3.64 9.08 1.78
C VAL A 19 -2.55 8.44 0.91
N LEU A 20 -2.15 9.09 -0.17
CA LEU A 20 -1.31 8.46 -1.21
C LEU A 20 0.19 8.67 -0.98
N ALA A 21 0.60 9.70 -0.23
CA ALA A 21 2.02 9.98 -0.05
C ALA A 21 2.80 8.81 0.60
N PRO A 22 2.34 8.16 1.69
CA PRO A 22 3.12 7.07 2.28
C PRO A 22 3.40 5.88 1.36
N PRO A 23 2.42 5.24 0.69
CA PRO A 23 2.72 4.15 -0.24
C PRO A 23 3.53 4.63 -1.45
N THR A 24 3.37 5.88 -1.88
CA THR A 24 4.18 6.46 -2.98
C THR A 24 5.66 6.56 -2.57
N VAL A 25 5.95 6.97 -1.33
CA VAL A 25 7.32 7.04 -0.83
C VAL A 25 7.95 5.64 -0.79
N VAL A 26 7.22 4.62 -0.33
CA VAL A 26 7.74 3.24 -0.32
C VAL A 26 8.04 2.76 -1.74
N LEU A 27 7.12 2.97 -2.69
CA LEU A 27 7.32 2.60 -4.09
C LEU A 27 8.54 3.31 -4.71
N VAL A 28 8.69 4.62 -4.46
CA VAL A 28 9.84 5.38 -4.96
C VAL A 28 11.15 4.85 -4.37
N LEU A 29 11.18 4.56 -3.07
CA LEU A 29 12.37 3.98 -2.43
C LEU A 29 12.71 2.60 -2.99
N HIS A 30 11.71 1.77 -3.27
CA HIS A 30 11.90 0.47 -3.90
C HIS A 30 12.45 0.61 -5.33
N ILE A 31 11.90 1.50 -6.16
CA ILE A 31 12.42 1.78 -7.51
C ILE A 31 13.87 2.28 -7.44
N LEU A 32 14.17 3.21 -6.53
CA LEU A 32 15.55 3.70 -6.33
C LEU A 32 16.48 2.57 -5.91
N ARG A 33 16.02 1.66 -5.04
CA ARG A 33 16.78 0.47 -4.65
C ARG A 33 17.04 -0.43 -5.85
N GLN A 34 16.06 -0.70 -6.71
CA GLN A 34 16.27 -1.49 -7.94
C GLN A 34 17.33 -0.86 -8.85
N LEU A 35 17.38 0.48 -8.93
CA LEU A 35 18.34 1.21 -9.77
C LEU A 35 19.75 1.28 -9.18
N ILE A 36 19.89 1.37 -7.85
CA ILE A 36 21.17 1.68 -7.18
C ILE A 36 21.78 0.44 -6.50
N TRP A 37 20.95 -0.38 -5.85
CA TRP A 37 21.37 -1.53 -5.06
C TRP A 37 20.49 -2.77 -5.32
N PRO A 38 20.44 -3.28 -6.56
CA PRO A 38 19.54 -4.38 -6.94
C PRO A 38 19.82 -5.71 -6.22
N LEU A 39 21.02 -5.87 -5.64
CA LEU A 39 21.42 -7.10 -4.92
C LEU A 39 21.06 -7.10 -3.44
N TRP A 40 20.46 -6.02 -2.92
CA TRP A 40 20.18 -5.88 -1.49
C TRP A 40 18.78 -6.40 -1.16
N ILE A 41 18.65 -7.72 -1.09
CA ILE A 41 17.38 -8.46 -0.97
C ILE A 41 16.61 -8.06 0.28
N GLU A 42 17.28 -7.79 1.39
CA GLU A 42 16.63 -7.38 2.64
C GLU A 42 15.88 -6.05 2.50
N LEU A 43 16.31 -5.16 1.59
CA LEU A 43 15.59 -3.92 1.30
C LEU A 43 14.35 -4.14 0.45
N ASP A 44 14.29 -5.18 -0.39
CA ASP A 44 13.03 -5.60 -1.04
C ASP A 44 12.04 -6.06 0.00
N MET A 45 12.46 -7.03 0.82
CA MET A 45 11.57 -7.65 1.79
C MET A 45 11.01 -6.59 2.74
N LEU A 46 11.84 -5.62 3.13
CA LEU A 46 11.40 -4.48 3.91
C LEU A 46 10.44 -3.56 3.12
N ALA A 47 10.71 -3.32 1.83
CA ALA A 47 9.82 -2.54 0.98
C ALA A 47 8.44 -3.19 0.82
N HIS A 48 8.34 -4.51 0.62
CA HIS A 48 7.05 -5.23 0.59
C HIS A 48 6.32 -5.16 1.93
N LEU A 49 7.02 -5.43 3.04
CA LEU A 49 6.43 -5.31 4.37
C LEU A 49 5.87 -3.90 4.64
N LEU A 50 6.65 -2.86 4.33
CA LEU A 50 6.22 -1.46 4.48
C LEU A 50 5.17 -1.07 3.43
N GLY A 51 5.22 -1.66 2.25
CA GLY A 51 4.26 -1.49 1.16
C GLY A 51 2.89 -1.93 1.60
N GLY A 52 2.75 -3.19 2.01
CA GLY A 52 1.53 -3.72 2.58
C GLY A 52 0.98 -2.91 3.77
N LEU A 53 1.86 -2.50 4.69
CA LEU A 53 1.48 -1.65 5.82
C LEU A 53 0.93 -0.29 5.37
N THR A 54 1.62 0.40 4.48
CA THR A 54 1.23 1.74 4.01
C THR A 54 0.03 1.72 3.09
N ILE A 55 -0.18 0.64 2.32
CA ILE A 55 -1.40 0.44 1.53
C ILE A 55 -2.60 0.19 2.43
N ALA A 56 -2.49 -0.66 3.45
CA ALA A 56 -3.58 -0.84 4.42
C ALA A 56 -3.88 0.48 5.17
N TRP A 57 -2.83 1.24 5.52
CA TRP A 57 -2.97 2.59 6.08
C TRP A 57 -3.73 3.52 5.14
N ALA A 58 -3.35 3.56 3.86
CA ALA A 58 -3.97 4.40 2.85
C ALA A 58 -5.44 4.03 2.65
N ALA A 59 -5.74 2.74 2.48
CA ALA A 59 -7.11 2.24 2.34
C ALA A 59 -7.99 2.61 3.55
N GLY A 60 -7.50 2.41 4.78
CA GLY A 60 -8.22 2.80 5.99
C GLY A 60 -8.49 4.30 6.09
N ASN A 61 -7.50 5.14 5.78
CA ASN A 61 -7.68 6.59 5.79
C ASN A 61 -8.57 7.09 4.65
N PHE A 62 -8.47 6.50 3.47
CA PHE A 62 -9.36 6.79 2.35
C PHE A 62 -10.82 6.50 2.70
N TYR A 63 -11.07 5.35 3.33
CA TYR A 63 -12.36 4.99 3.88
C TYR A 63 -12.89 6.05 4.88
N LEU A 64 -12.06 6.50 5.81
CA LEU A 64 -12.43 7.56 6.76
C LEU A 64 -12.73 8.91 6.08
N VAL A 65 -11.98 9.25 5.03
CA VAL A 65 -12.24 10.45 4.20
C VAL A 65 -13.60 10.35 3.53
N LEU A 66 -13.92 9.22 2.91
CA LEU A 66 -15.23 8.99 2.27
C LEU A 66 -16.37 9.09 3.30
N ARG A 67 -16.19 8.50 4.49
CA ARG A 67 -17.17 8.61 5.58
C ARG A 67 -17.37 10.05 6.06
N ARG A 68 -16.27 10.79 6.29
CA ARG A 68 -16.34 12.20 6.72
C ARG A 68 -17.07 13.07 5.70
N ARG A 69 -16.91 12.76 4.41
CA ARG A 69 -17.59 13.42 3.29
C ARG A 69 -19.01 12.89 3.04
N ARG A 70 -19.50 11.96 3.86
CA ARG A 70 -20.82 11.31 3.74
C ARG A 70 -21.05 10.59 2.41
N ALA A 71 -19.96 10.20 1.73
CA ALA A 71 -20.02 9.42 0.49
C ALA A 71 -20.22 7.92 0.75
N LEU A 72 -19.97 7.46 1.97
CA LEU A 72 -20.07 6.06 2.36
C LEU A 72 -20.54 5.91 3.82
N SER A 73 -21.34 4.89 4.11
CA SER A 73 -21.79 4.52 5.45
C SER A 73 -20.73 3.74 6.22
N ALA A 74 -20.94 3.54 7.52
CA ALA A 74 -20.07 2.66 8.31
C ALA A 74 -20.21 1.20 7.84
N LEU A 75 -19.09 0.51 7.68
CA LEU A 75 -19.04 -0.91 7.32
C LEU A 75 -18.99 -1.73 8.61
N PRO A 76 -19.64 -2.90 8.64
CA PRO A 76 -19.39 -3.89 9.68
C PRO A 76 -17.90 -4.24 9.73
N ARG A 77 -17.39 -4.51 10.93
CA ARG A 77 -15.94 -4.70 11.17
C ARG A 77 -15.34 -5.75 10.25
N ALA A 78 -16.01 -6.88 10.05
CA ALA A 78 -15.54 -7.95 9.17
C ALA A 78 -15.36 -7.47 7.71
N PHE A 79 -16.31 -6.70 7.18
CA PHE A 79 -16.20 -6.13 5.83
C PHE A 79 -15.11 -5.08 5.71
N TYR A 80 -14.88 -4.29 6.77
CA TYR A 80 -13.75 -3.36 6.80
C TYR A 80 -12.41 -4.10 6.78
N VAL A 81 -12.25 -5.20 7.53
CA VAL A 81 -11.03 -6.03 7.45
C VAL A 81 -10.84 -6.61 6.06
N TYR A 82 -11.90 -7.19 5.51
CA TYR A 82 -11.88 -7.75 4.16
C TYR A 82 -11.48 -6.70 3.12
N TYR A 83 -12.02 -5.48 3.22
CA TYR A 83 -11.66 -4.34 2.38
C TYR A 83 -10.16 -4.01 2.46
N LEU A 84 -9.59 -3.91 3.66
CA LEU A 84 -8.16 -3.61 3.84
C LEU A 84 -7.28 -4.70 3.24
N LEU A 85 -7.56 -5.97 3.54
CA LEU A 85 -6.76 -7.10 3.03
C LEU A 85 -6.89 -7.23 1.51
N SER A 86 -8.09 -7.00 0.96
CA SER A 86 -8.29 -7.01 -0.50
C SER A 86 -7.52 -5.89 -1.20
N ALA A 87 -7.46 -4.71 -0.60
CA ALA A 87 -6.69 -3.60 -1.15
C ALA A 87 -5.18 -3.92 -1.15
N VAL A 88 -4.65 -4.49 -0.06
CA VAL A 88 -3.25 -4.93 0.02
C VAL A 88 -2.95 -6.02 -1.00
N ALA A 89 -3.78 -7.07 -1.05
CA ALA A 89 -3.59 -8.17 -1.99
C ALA A 89 -3.61 -7.72 -3.45
N LEU A 90 -4.58 -6.86 -3.82
CA LEU A 90 -4.67 -6.33 -5.18
C LEU A 90 -3.44 -5.51 -5.56
N ILE A 91 -2.99 -4.61 -4.67
CA ILE A 91 -1.83 -3.78 -4.96
C ILE A 91 -0.54 -4.61 -4.97
N GLY A 92 -0.37 -5.56 -4.06
CA GLY A 92 0.77 -6.49 -4.07
C GLY A 92 0.84 -7.27 -5.39
N VAL A 93 -0.28 -7.83 -5.85
CA VAL A 93 -0.32 -8.52 -7.17
C VAL A 93 0.05 -7.57 -8.32
N LEU A 94 -0.42 -6.33 -8.30
CA LEU A 94 -0.05 -5.35 -9.33
C LEU A 94 1.43 -4.95 -9.25
N TRP A 95 2.01 -4.91 -8.05
CA TRP A 95 3.42 -4.64 -7.82
C TRP A 95 4.27 -5.78 -8.40
N GLU A 96 3.98 -7.04 -8.06
CA GLU A 96 4.66 -8.23 -8.59
C GLU A 96 4.62 -8.29 -10.12
N ILE A 97 3.46 -7.98 -10.72
CA ILE A 97 3.33 -7.89 -12.18
C ILE A 97 4.26 -6.81 -12.74
N GLN A 98 4.36 -5.66 -12.08
CA GLN A 98 5.25 -4.59 -12.50
C GLN A 98 6.73 -5.01 -12.41
N GLU A 99 7.14 -5.69 -11.34
CA GLU A 99 8.50 -6.21 -11.21
C GLU A 99 8.81 -7.26 -12.27
N TRP A 100 7.88 -8.19 -12.48
CA TRP A 100 7.98 -9.17 -13.56
C TRP A 100 8.17 -8.47 -14.92
N ILE A 101 7.39 -7.43 -15.24
CA ILE A 101 7.58 -6.66 -16.48
C ILE A 101 8.99 -6.05 -16.53
N VAL A 102 9.47 -5.42 -15.45
CA VAL A 102 10.79 -4.78 -15.41
C VAL A 102 11.93 -5.79 -15.61
N PHE A 103 11.88 -6.94 -14.95
CA PHE A 103 12.87 -8.01 -15.11
C PHE A 103 12.85 -8.65 -16.50
N HIS A 104 11.73 -8.62 -17.21
CA HIS A 104 11.62 -9.22 -18.54
C HIS A 104 11.85 -8.22 -19.69
N THR A 105 11.84 -6.91 -19.42
CA THR A 105 11.92 -5.88 -20.47
C THR A 105 13.06 -4.88 -20.32
N ILE A 106 13.53 -4.61 -19.10
CA ILE A 106 14.49 -3.52 -18.83
C ILE A 106 15.80 -4.05 -18.24
N VAL A 107 15.71 -4.92 -17.24
CA VAL A 107 16.87 -5.41 -16.47
C VAL A 107 16.98 -6.91 -16.65
N THR A 108 18.10 -7.44 -17.17
CA THR A 108 18.38 -8.89 -17.09
C THR A 108 18.32 -9.31 -15.61
N LEU A 109 17.55 -10.36 -15.30
CA LEU A 109 17.35 -10.93 -13.95
C LEU A 109 18.55 -10.68 -13.02
N PRO A 110 18.36 -10.00 -11.87
CA PRO A 110 19.43 -9.78 -10.91
C PRO A 110 20.11 -11.11 -10.54
N PRO A 111 21.46 -11.17 -10.52
CA PRO A 111 22.18 -12.34 -10.04
C PRO A 111 21.72 -12.71 -8.62
N GLY A 112 21.09 -13.87 -8.44
CA GLY A 112 20.61 -14.34 -7.14
C GLY A 112 19.14 -14.76 -7.12
N ILE A 113 18.30 -14.19 -8.00
CA ILE A 113 16.92 -14.67 -8.19
C ILE A 113 16.97 -15.90 -9.08
N THR A 114 16.93 -17.07 -8.45
CA THR A 114 16.94 -18.37 -9.14
C THR A 114 15.55 -19.00 -9.22
N ASP A 115 14.60 -18.52 -8.41
CA ASP A 115 13.22 -18.97 -8.37
C ASP A 115 12.26 -17.78 -8.18
N VAL A 116 11.76 -17.26 -9.30
CA VAL A 116 10.82 -16.13 -9.36
C VAL A 116 9.52 -16.43 -8.60
N TRP A 117 9.09 -17.69 -8.53
CA TRP A 117 7.83 -18.03 -7.87
C TRP A 117 7.93 -17.95 -6.36
N THR A 118 9.04 -18.45 -5.79
CA THR A 118 9.26 -18.38 -4.34
C THR A 118 9.42 -16.93 -3.88
N ASP A 119 10.07 -16.09 -4.68
CA ASP A 119 10.24 -14.66 -4.46
C ASP A 119 8.87 -13.96 -4.40
N THR A 120 8.09 -14.03 -5.49
CA THR A 120 6.75 -13.44 -5.57
C THR A 120 5.81 -13.89 -4.45
N ILE A 121 5.83 -15.18 -4.08
CA ILE A 121 4.99 -15.65 -2.97
C ILE A 121 5.47 -15.10 -1.62
N SER A 122 6.78 -14.96 -1.42
CA SER A 122 7.34 -14.38 -0.21
C SER A 122 6.98 -12.89 -0.10
N ASP A 123 7.06 -12.15 -1.19
CA ASP A 123 6.76 -10.73 -1.25
C ASP A 123 5.27 -10.44 -1.04
N LEU A 124 4.38 -11.19 -1.70
CA LEU A 124 2.94 -11.14 -1.42
C LEU A 124 2.60 -11.50 0.03
N THR A 125 3.35 -12.43 0.63
CA THR A 125 3.17 -12.78 2.05
C THR A 125 3.60 -11.62 2.95
N LEU A 126 4.70 -10.94 2.63
CA LEU A 126 5.19 -9.77 3.36
C LEU A 126 4.22 -8.59 3.23
N ASP A 127 3.66 -8.35 2.05
CA ASP A 127 2.61 -7.35 1.83
C ASP A 127 1.42 -7.62 2.76
N LEU A 128 0.87 -8.84 2.72
CA LEU A 128 -0.25 -9.22 3.57
C LEU A 128 0.08 -9.10 5.06
N PHE A 129 1.30 -9.45 5.46
CA PHE A 129 1.76 -9.33 6.85
C PHE A 129 1.85 -7.86 7.28
N GLY A 130 2.37 -6.97 6.43
CA GLY A 130 2.37 -5.53 6.65
C GLY A 130 0.96 -4.98 6.83
N GLY A 131 0.03 -5.42 5.98
CA GLY A 131 -1.38 -5.07 6.07
C GLY A 131 -2.02 -5.54 7.39
N LEU A 132 -1.69 -6.74 7.85
CA LEU A 132 -2.14 -7.29 9.12
C LEU A 132 -1.63 -6.48 10.32
N ILE A 133 -0.35 -6.06 10.30
CA ILE A 133 0.23 -5.19 11.34
C ILE A 133 -0.59 -3.90 11.46
N TRP A 134 -0.90 -3.26 10.32
CA TRP A 134 -1.71 -2.04 10.34
C TRP A 134 -3.11 -2.30 10.89
N PHE A 135 -3.77 -3.37 10.48
CA PHE A 135 -5.09 -3.75 11.00
C PHE A 135 -5.10 -3.89 12.53
N LEU A 136 -4.06 -4.50 13.11
CA LEU A 136 -3.92 -4.65 14.56
C LEU A 136 -3.75 -3.30 15.26
N ILE A 137 -3.00 -2.37 14.66
CA ILE A 137 -2.83 -1.00 15.14
C ILE A 137 -4.17 -0.25 15.11
N ASP A 138 -4.86 -0.28 13.98
CA ASP A 138 -6.13 0.41 13.77
C ASP A 138 -7.26 -0.13 14.68
N SER A 139 -7.31 -1.45 14.84
CA SER A 139 -8.25 -2.12 15.76
C SER A 139 -8.13 -1.68 17.22
N ARG A 140 -6.94 -1.22 17.65
CA ARG A 140 -6.74 -0.69 19.00
C ARG A 140 -7.20 0.76 19.13
N ARG A 141 -7.24 1.52 18.03
CA ARG A 141 -7.72 2.91 18.02
C ARG A 141 -9.24 2.96 18.16
N GLY A 142 -9.96 2.10 17.45
CA GLY A 142 -11.43 2.04 17.49
C GLY A 142 -12.05 1.58 18.83
N LYS A 143 -11.25 1.01 19.75
CA LYS A 143 -11.72 0.66 21.11
C LYS A 143 -11.68 1.84 22.10
N LYS A 144 -11.04 2.95 21.72
CA LYS A 144 -10.85 4.14 22.58
C LYS A 144 -11.79 5.30 22.24
N SER A 145 -12.60 5.17 21.19
CA SER A 145 -13.61 6.13 20.74
C SER A 145 -15.01 5.64 21.08
#